data_AF-A0A978TCP9-F1
#
_entry.id   AF-A0A978TCP9-F1
#
_cell.length_a   1.000
_cell.length_b   1.000
_cell.length_c   1.000
_cell.angle_alpha   90.00
_cell.angle_beta   90.00
_cell.angle_gamma   90.00
#
_symmetry.space_group_name_H-M   'P 1'
#
loop_
_entity.id
_entity.type
_entity.pdbx_description
1 polymer ?
#
loop_
_entity_poly.entity_id
_entity_poly.type
_entity_poly.pdbx_seq_one_letter_code
_entity_poly.pdbx_strand_id
1 'polypeptide(L)' 'MSISKPHPAHAYAQAIAPEYLEAYAEQDARSGCPNPRFKQSSIYCNRYLAVRADLVGPDHFSDAEWDLTIF' A
#
# COMPACT_ATOMS: atom_id res chain seq x y z
N MET A 1 -40.27 -9.27 22.43
CA MET A 1 -38.90 -8.92 22.88
C MET A 1 -37.97 -9.15 21.71
N SER A 2 -37.62 -8.09 20.98
CA SER A 2 -36.78 -8.18 19.78
C SER A 2 -35.32 -8.27 20.22
N ILE A 3 -34.68 -9.40 19.93
CA ILE A 3 -33.25 -9.61 20.17
C ILE A 3 -32.51 -8.84 19.07
N SER A 4 -32.01 -7.65 19.40
CA SER A 4 -31.09 -6.92 18.54
C SER A 4 -29.84 -7.77 18.33
N LYS A 5 -29.69 -8.35 17.14
CA LYS A 5 -28.43 -8.93 16.70
C LYS A 5 -27.39 -7.80 16.67
N PRO A 6 -26.18 -7.99 17.23
CA PRO A 6 -25.12 -7.02 17.01
C PRO A 6 -24.80 -6.99 15.52
N HIS A 7 -24.90 -5.80 14.94
CA HIS A 7 -24.40 -5.49 13.61
C HIS A 7 -22.88 -5.70 13.65
N PRO A 8 -22.27 -6.60 12.84
CA PRO A 8 -20.82 -6.65 12.76
C PRO A 8 -20.36 -5.50 11.86
N ALA A 9 -20.43 -4.27 12.36
CA ALA A 9 -19.82 -3.08 11.73
C ALA A 9 -18.31 -2.98 12.01
N HIS A 10 -17.66 -4.09 12.33
CA HIS A 10 -16.22 -4.21 12.48
C HIS A 10 -15.79 -5.52 11.82
N ALA A 11 -15.86 -5.56 10.48
CA ALA A 11 -14.90 -6.37 9.77
C ALA A 11 -13.55 -5.72 10.07
N TYR A 12 -12.88 -6.19 11.13
CA TYR A 12 -11.45 -6.05 11.30
C TYR A 12 -10.86 -6.32 9.91
N ALA A 13 -10.35 -5.29 9.25
CA ALA A 13 -9.43 -5.47 8.15
C ALA A 13 -8.35 -6.36 8.75
N GLN A 14 -8.38 -7.66 8.44
CA GLN A 14 -7.35 -8.58 8.89
C GLN A 14 -6.04 -7.90 8.52
N ALA A 15 -5.23 -7.57 9.53
CA ALA A 15 -3.97 -6.90 9.31
C ALA A 15 -3.22 -7.74 8.29
N ILE A 16 -3.04 -7.18 7.09
CA ILE A 16 -2.33 -7.87 6.02
C ILE A 16 -0.92 -8.06 6.57
N ALA A 17 -0.45 -9.30 6.59
CA ALA A 17 0.88 -9.58 7.10
C ALA A 17 1.92 -8.80 6.26
N PRO A 18 2.94 -8.19 6.89
CA PRO A 18 3.92 -7.32 6.23
C PRO A 18 4.49 -7.86 4.92
N GLU A 19 4.76 -9.17 4.88
CA GLU A 19 5.31 -9.88 3.73
C GLU A 19 4.43 -9.76 2.47
N TYR A 20 3.10 -9.73 2.63
CA TYR A 20 2.20 -9.54 1.50
C TYR A 20 2.24 -8.10 1.00
N LEU A 21 2.39 -7.12 1.89
CA LEU A 21 2.52 -5.71 1.50
C LEU A 21 3.80 -5.46 0.70
N GLU A 22 4.91 -6.09 1.10
CA GLU A 22 6.16 -6.03 0.34
C GLU A 22 6.01 -6.67 -1.05
N ALA A 23 5.39 -7.86 -1.13
CA ALA A 23 5.15 -8.53 -2.40
C ALA A 23 4.25 -7.71 -3.35
N TYR A 24 3.17 -7.10 -2.82
CA TYR A 24 2.33 -6.19 -3.60
C TYR A 24 3.11 -4.96 -4.07
N ALA A 25 3.90 -4.35 -3.19
CA ALA A 25 4.72 -3.19 -3.52
C ALA A 25 5.72 -3.47 -4.65
N GLU A 26 6.41 -4.62 -4.60
CA GLU A 26 7.34 -5.03 -5.65
C GLU A 26 6.64 -5.26 -6.99
N GLN A 27 5.49 -5.93 -6.98
CA GLN A 27 4.70 -6.18 -8.18
C GLN A 27 4.23 -4.87 -8.81
N ASP A 28 3.67 -3.97 -8.00
CA ASP A 28 3.11 -2.70 -8.47
C ASP A 28 4.24 -1.77 -8.97
N ALA A 29 5.40 -1.75 -8.31
CA ALA A 29 6.58 -0.97 -8.72
C ALA A 29 7.10 -1.35 -10.11
N ARG A 30 6.99 -2.62 -10.50
CA ARG A 30 7.37 -3.05 -11.87
C ARG A 30 6.46 -2.44 -12.94
N SER A 31 5.21 -2.16 -12.59
CA SER A 31 4.25 -1.49 -13.48
C SER A 31 4.23 0.03 -13.37
N GLY A 32 4.83 0.59 -12.29
CA GLY A 32 4.84 2.04 -12.04
C GLY A 32 3.50 2.60 -11.58
N CYS A 33 2.58 1.74 -11.12
CA CYS A 33 1.22 2.11 -10.75
C CYS A 33 0.99 1.80 -9.26
N PRO A 34 1.19 2.75 -8.35
CA PRO A 34 1.04 2.49 -6.93
C PRO A 34 -0.42 2.31 -6.51
N ASN A 35 -0.69 1.33 -5.65
CA ASN A 35 -2.03 1.01 -5.18
C ASN A 35 -2.54 1.99 -4.11
N PRO A 36 -3.62 2.76 -4.38
CA PRO A 36 -4.15 3.74 -3.43
C PRO A 36 -4.57 3.12 -2.08
N ARG A 37 -4.95 1.85 -2.07
CA ARG A 37 -5.38 1.14 -0.85
C ARG A 37 -4.27 1.04 0.18
N PHE A 38 -3.01 0.99 -0.27
CA PHE A 38 -1.85 0.76 0.60
C PHE A 38 -1.03 2.03 0.84
N LYS A 39 -1.48 3.19 0.35
CA LYS A 39 -0.78 4.47 0.57
C LYS A 39 -0.55 4.77 2.04
N GLN A 40 -1.44 4.37 2.95
CA GLN A 40 -1.23 4.61 4.39
C GLN A 40 -0.22 3.65 5.05
N SER A 41 0.33 2.68 4.31
CA SER A 41 1.28 1.71 4.84
C SER A 41 2.72 2.11 4.50
N SER A 42 3.50 2.45 5.53
CA SER A 42 4.92 2.76 5.37
C SER A 42 5.72 1.60 4.78
N ILE A 43 5.38 0.35 5.14
CA ILE A 43 6.03 -0.86 4.59
C ILE A 43 5.86 -0.94 3.08
N TYR A 44 4.61 -0.81 2.60
CA TYR A 44 4.31 -0.82 1.18
C TYR A 44 5.02 0.32 0.45
N CYS A 45 4.88 1.55 0.95
CA CYS A 45 5.42 2.73 0.29
C CYS A 45 6.95 2.72 0.21
N ASN A 46 7.62 2.36 1.30
CA ASN A 46 9.09 2.25 1.33
C ASN A 46 9.58 1.20 0.34
N ARG A 47 8.94 0.01 0.31
CA ARG A 47 9.36 -1.05 -0.60
C ARG A 47 9.11 -0.67 -2.06
N TYR A 48 7.96 -0.08 -2.36
CA TYR A 48 7.61 0.39 -3.70
C TYR A 48 8.62 1.40 -4.22
N LEU A 49 8.91 2.45 -3.42
CA LEU A 49 9.84 3.51 -3.80
C LEU A 49 11.27 3.01 -3.97
N ALA A 50 11.74 2.11 -3.10
CA ALA A 50 13.06 1.50 -3.25
C ALA A 50 13.21 0.77 -4.59
N VAL A 51 12.22 -0.06 -4.94
CA VAL A 51 12.23 -0.79 -6.22
C VAL A 51 12.14 0.16 -7.42
N ARG A 52 11.33 1.22 -7.32
CA ARG A 52 11.25 2.23 -8.39
C ARG A 52 12.54 3.01 -8.55
N ALA A 53 13.19 3.38 -7.45
CA ALA A 53 14.48 4.06 -7.49
C ALA A 53 15.53 3.19 -8.20
N ASP A 54 15.54 1.88 -7.95
CA ASP A 54 16.44 0.95 -8.63
C ASP A 54 16.10 0.75 -10.12
N LEU A 55 14.82 0.75 -10.48
CA LEU A 55 14.38 0.48 -11.86
C LEU A 55 14.52 1.68 -12.80
N VAL A 56 14.17 2.88 -12.32
CA VAL A 56 14.10 4.08 -13.17
C VAL A 56 14.91 5.25 -12.65
N GLY A 57 15.40 5.19 -11.40
CA GLY A 57 16.00 6.34 -10.74
C GLY A 57 14.96 7.27 -10.10
N PRO A 58 15.27 7.89 -8.95
CA PRO A 58 14.34 8.77 -8.23
C PRO A 58 13.95 10.04 -9.01
N ASP A 59 14.82 10.52 -9.90
CA ASP A 59 14.55 11.69 -10.76
C ASP A 59 13.44 11.45 -11.78
N HIS A 60 13.07 10.19 -12.01
CA HIS A 60 12.06 9.76 -12.97
C HIS A 60 10.75 9.35 -12.29
N PHE A 61 10.57 9.67 -11.02
CA PHE A 61 9.32 9.43 -10.31
C PHE A 61 8.20 10.32 -10.85
N SER A 62 7.04 9.71 -11.06
CA SER A 62 5.80 10.40 -11.36
C SER A 62 5.22 11.08 -10.12
N ASP A 63 4.29 12.00 -10.31
CA ASP A 63 3.59 12.69 -9.22
C ASP A 63 2.92 11.70 -8.24
N ALA A 64 2.39 10.59 -8.76
CA ALA A 64 1.78 9.54 -7.95
C ALA A 64 2.78 8.82 -7.03
N GLU A 65 4.05 8.81 -7.40
CA GLU A 65 5.14 8.18 -6.64
C GLU A 65 5.73 9.17 -5.63
N TRP A 66 5.85 10.44 -6.01
CA TRP A 66 6.15 11.51 -5.06
C TRP A 66 5.10 11.65 -3.97
N ASP A 67 3.82 11.39 -4.26
CA ASP A 67 2.77 11.33 -3.24
C ASP A 67 3.03 10.24 -2.18
N LEU A 68 3.84 9.23 -2.49
CA LEU A 68 4.24 8.18 -1.54
C LEU A 68 5.46 8.57 -0.68
N THR A 69 6.01 9.77 -0.81
CA THR A 69 7.13 10.20 0.04
C THR A 69 6.67 11.05 1.23
N ILE A 70 5.37 11.33 1.35
CA ILE A 70 4.80 12.33 2.28
C ILE A 70 4.48 11.73 3.68
N PHE A 71 4.88 10.49 3.95
CA PHE A 71 4.61 9.79 5.22
C PHE A 71 5.52 10.22 6.37
#